data_AF-A0A7R9P8E0-F1
#
_entry.id   AF-A0A7R9P8E0-F1
#
_cell.length_a   1.000
_cell.length_b   1.000
_cell.length_c   1.000
_cell.angle_alpha   90.00
_cell.angle_beta   90.00
_cell.angle_gamma   90.00
#
_symmetry.space_group_name_H-M   'P 1'
#
loop_
_entity.id
_entity.type
_entity.pdbx_description
1 polymer ?
#
loop_
_entity_poly.entity_id
_entity_poly.type
_entity_poly.pdbx_seq_one_letter_code
_entity_poly.pdbx_strand_id
1 'polypeptide(L)'
;MDCWLEYGSLKKTIKTSATVPPVAMEAITANSEIDIRRHISCEVCDVSVSGGYDPIFNQIVVCQNVARQEGYIQGVLAHEMIHMFDYCRNDLDFKNIDHLACTEIRAANLTHCSFLSACTQGDASFINIKQQHQECVKTKATHSVIAVRNVTPEEARAAVERVFPKCYADLEPVGRRIRRNSNDMHRAYFEGPLYGYDS
;
A
#
# COMPACT_ATOMS: atom_id res chain seq x y z
N MET A 1 -21.33 2.14 15.13
CA MET A 1 -21.33 1.82 13.70
C MET A 1 -20.47 2.85 13.01
N ASP A 2 -19.29 2.48 12.51
CA ASP A 2 -19.01 2.54 11.06
C ASP A 2 -17.55 2.26 10.68
N CYS A 3 -17.38 1.38 9.69
CA CYS A 3 -16.13 1.14 8.97
C CYS A 3 -16.25 1.17 7.43
N TRP A 4 -17.40 1.06 6.79
CA TRP A 4 -18.43 2.08 6.64
C TRP A 4 -19.74 1.30 6.48
N LEU A 5 -20.45 1.15 7.61
CA LEU A 5 -21.58 0.26 7.83
C LEU A 5 -21.24 -1.24 7.64
N GLU A 6 -20.39 -1.71 8.55
CA GLU A 6 -19.91 -3.09 8.79
C GLU A 6 -19.23 -3.85 7.64
N TYR A 7 -19.84 -4.10 6.47
CA TYR A 7 -19.21 -4.97 5.45
C TYR A 7 -19.69 -4.78 4.00
N GLY A 8 -20.77 -4.01 3.77
CA GLY A 8 -21.42 -3.93 2.46
C GLY A 8 -20.67 -3.06 1.45
N SER A 9 -20.39 -1.81 1.82
CA SER A 9 -19.68 -0.86 0.95
C SER A 9 -18.19 -1.17 0.83
N LEU A 10 -17.56 -1.73 1.87
CA LEU A 10 -16.16 -2.17 1.82
C LEU A 10 -15.97 -3.27 0.77
N LYS A 11 -16.85 -4.28 0.73
CA LYS A 11 -16.87 -5.32 -0.31
C LYS A 11 -17.11 -4.74 -1.68
N LYS A 12 -18.02 -3.76 -1.80
CA LYS A 12 -18.25 -3.06 -3.08
C LYS A 12 -16.97 -2.36 -3.53
N THR A 13 -16.29 -1.63 -2.66
CA THR A 13 -15.02 -0.95 -2.98
C THR A 13 -13.92 -1.92 -3.41
N ILE A 14 -13.79 -3.04 -2.70
CA ILE A 14 -12.82 -4.10 -3.03
C ILE A 14 -13.17 -4.79 -4.36
N LYS A 15 -14.46 -4.99 -4.67
CA LYS A 15 -14.90 -5.79 -5.84
C LYS A 15 -15.28 -4.99 -7.10
N THR A 16 -15.57 -3.69 -6.99
CA THR A 16 -16.26 -2.94 -8.07
C THR A 16 -15.54 -1.69 -8.53
N SER A 17 -14.43 -1.31 -7.88
CA SER A 17 -13.63 -0.16 -8.27
C SER A 17 -12.40 -0.63 -9.06
N ALA A 18 -11.91 0.12 -10.03
CA ALA A 18 -10.65 -0.22 -10.72
C ALA A 18 -9.42 0.24 -9.91
N THR A 19 -9.46 0.22 -8.58
CA THR A 19 -8.41 0.77 -7.71
C THR A 19 -7.34 -0.27 -7.37
N VAL A 20 -6.27 0.18 -6.69
CA VAL A 20 -5.20 -0.71 -6.20
C VAL A 20 -5.72 -1.87 -5.33
N PRO A 21 -6.71 -1.69 -4.44
CA PRO A 21 -7.24 -2.77 -3.60
C PRO A 21 -7.71 -4.02 -4.38
N PRO A 22 -8.54 -3.93 -5.45
CA PRO A 22 -8.93 -5.12 -6.23
C PRO A 22 -7.75 -5.90 -6.81
N VAL A 23 -6.78 -5.23 -7.44
CA VAL A 23 -5.60 -5.91 -8.03
C VAL A 23 -4.76 -6.59 -6.97
N ALA A 24 -4.54 -5.89 -5.83
CA ALA A 24 -3.84 -6.48 -4.70
C ALA A 24 -4.61 -7.68 -4.12
N MET A 25 -5.93 -7.59 -4.04
CA MET A 25 -6.77 -8.67 -3.54
C MET A 25 -6.74 -9.90 -4.43
N GLU A 26 -6.86 -9.75 -5.76
CA GLU A 26 -6.76 -10.88 -6.70
C GLU A 26 -5.40 -11.58 -6.56
N ALA A 27 -4.33 -10.79 -6.50
CA ALA A 27 -2.98 -11.32 -6.34
C ALA A 27 -2.77 -12.06 -5.02
N ILE A 28 -3.31 -11.52 -3.93
CA ILE A 28 -3.30 -12.16 -2.62
C ILE A 28 -4.09 -13.48 -2.67
N THR A 29 -5.30 -13.48 -3.23
CA THR A 29 -6.15 -14.68 -3.29
C THR A 29 -5.60 -15.77 -4.20
N ALA A 30 -4.86 -15.41 -5.25
CA ALA A 30 -4.19 -16.37 -6.12
C ALA A 30 -3.03 -17.09 -5.42
N ASN A 31 -2.42 -16.45 -4.41
CA ASN A 31 -1.23 -16.96 -3.72
C ASN A 31 -1.48 -17.38 -2.26
N SER A 32 -2.68 -17.15 -1.71
CA SER A 32 -3.03 -17.44 -0.31
C SER A 32 -4.54 -17.59 -0.10
N GLU A 33 -4.96 -18.47 0.81
CA GLU A 33 -6.37 -18.67 1.16
C GLU A 33 -6.92 -17.53 2.04
N ILE A 34 -7.17 -16.35 1.43
CA ILE A 34 -7.65 -15.17 2.16
C ILE A 34 -9.18 -15.02 2.01
N ASP A 35 -9.93 -15.22 3.11
CA ASP A 35 -11.33 -14.79 3.21
C ASP A 35 -11.39 -13.34 3.72
N ILE A 36 -11.75 -12.40 2.86
CA ILE A 36 -11.90 -10.97 3.18
C ILE A 36 -12.75 -10.72 4.44
N ARG A 37 -13.72 -11.59 4.76
CA ARG A 37 -14.55 -11.46 5.98
C ARG A 37 -13.83 -11.80 7.28
N ARG A 38 -12.67 -12.46 7.18
CA ARG A 38 -11.83 -12.86 8.31
C ARG A 38 -10.55 -12.04 8.40
N HIS A 39 -10.09 -11.48 7.29
CA HIS A 39 -8.77 -10.85 7.17
C HIS A 39 -8.84 -9.32 7.11
N ILE A 40 -10.02 -8.71 7.31
CA ILE A 40 -10.16 -7.26 7.52
C ILE A 40 -10.97 -7.02 8.80
N SER A 41 -10.40 -6.29 9.76
CA SER A 41 -11.09 -5.84 10.97
C SER A 41 -11.14 -4.31 11.03
N CYS A 42 -12.12 -3.81 11.75
CA CYS A 42 -12.37 -2.39 11.93
C CYS A 42 -12.36 -2.06 13.41
N GLU A 43 -11.35 -1.31 13.84
CA GLU A 43 -11.06 -1.11 15.25
C GLU A 43 -11.02 0.37 15.62
N VAL A 44 -11.21 0.68 16.89
CA VAL A 44 -10.91 2.00 17.44
C VAL A 44 -9.44 2.01 17.86
N CYS A 45 -8.63 2.80 17.17
CA CYS A 45 -7.19 2.89 17.40
C CYS A 45 -6.79 4.21 18.07
N ASP A 46 -5.50 4.36 18.37
CA ASP A 46 -4.91 5.65 18.66
C ASP A 46 -5.09 6.62 17.48
N VAL A 47 -5.21 7.93 17.76
CA VAL A 47 -5.46 8.96 16.74
C VAL A 47 -4.28 9.19 15.79
N SER A 48 -3.09 8.68 16.13
CA SER A 48 -1.88 8.78 15.31
C SER A 48 -1.81 7.75 14.17
N VAL A 49 -2.68 6.73 14.17
CA VAL A 49 -2.65 5.63 13.19
C VAL A 49 -3.99 5.51 12.46
N SER A 50 -3.93 5.21 11.16
CA SER A 50 -5.12 5.05 10.31
C SER A 50 -5.46 3.59 10.00
N GLY A 51 -4.52 2.68 10.22
CA GLY A 51 -4.66 1.24 10.02
C GLY A 51 -3.34 0.52 10.30
N GLY A 52 -3.31 -0.78 10.03
CA GLY A 52 -2.10 -1.58 10.10
C GLY A 52 -2.34 -3.02 9.66
N TYR A 53 -1.28 -3.71 9.25
CA TYR A 53 -1.29 -5.13 8.96
C TYR A 53 -0.71 -5.94 10.14
N ASP A 54 -1.46 -6.94 10.58
CA ASP A 54 -1.06 -7.86 11.65
C ASP A 54 -0.69 -9.22 11.04
N PRO A 55 0.62 -9.59 11.04
CA PRO A 55 1.08 -10.84 10.46
C PRO A 55 0.74 -12.08 11.30
N ILE A 56 0.40 -11.92 12.59
CA ILE A 56 0.09 -13.05 13.48
C ILE A 56 -1.27 -13.64 13.11
N PHE A 57 -2.27 -12.76 12.94
CA PHE A 57 -3.62 -13.15 12.53
C PHE A 57 -3.85 -13.02 11.02
N ASN A 58 -2.82 -12.59 10.28
CA ASN A 58 -2.90 -12.28 8.86
C ASN A 58 -4.09 -11.35 8.55
N GLN A 59 -4.20 -10.23 9.25
CA GLN A 59 -5.37 -9.34 9.14
C GLN A 59 -4.98 -7.89 8.90
N ILE A 60 -5.79 -7.20 8.11
CA ILE A 60 -5.73 -5.76 7.93
C ILE A 60 -6.67 -5.12 8.95
N VAL A 61 -6.16 -4.17 9.72
CA VAL A 61 -6.92 -3.36 10.66
C VAL A 61 -7.14 -1.97 10.06
N VAL A 62 -8.39 -1.53 10.00
CA VAL A 62 -8.76 -0.17 9.61
C VAL A 62 -9.22 0.58 10.86
N CYS A 63 -8.57 1.71 11.17
CA CYS A 63 -8.87 2.50 12.36
C CYS A 63 -10.06 3.41 12.11
N GLN A 64 -11.27 2.94 12.42
CA GLN A 64 -12.53 3.58 12.04
C GLN A 64 -12.73 4.98 12.65
N ASN A 65 -12.10 5.24 13.79
CA ASN A 65 -12.15 6.55 14.43
C ASN A 65 -11.32 7.62 13.69
N VAL A 66 -10.35 7.20 12.86
CA VAL A 66 -9.44 8.06 12.08
C VAL A 66 -9.79 8.04 10.58
N ALA A 67 -9.92 6.86 9.99
CA ALA A 67 -10.23 6.67 8.58
C ALA A 67 -11.73 6.78 8.32
N ARG A 68 -12.25 8.01 8.24
CA ARG A 68 -13.69 8.28 8.12
C ARG A 68 -14.19 8.58 6.72
N GLN A 69 -13.33 8.74 5.72
CA GLN A 69 -13.75 9.06 4.35
C GLN A 69 -13.44 7.90 3.41
N GLU A 70 -14.32 7.65 2.44
CA GLU A 70 -14.18 6.50 1.51
C GLU A 70 -12.80 6.47 0.82
N GLY A 71 -12.38 7.59 0.23
CA GLY A 71 -11.08 7.67 -0.43
C GLY A 71 -9.89 7.49 0.52
N TYR A 72 -10.06 7.85 1.80
CA TYR A 72 -9.01 7.66 2.80
C TYR A 72 -8.92 6.19 3.24
N ILE A 73 -10.07 5.54 3.46
CA ILE A 73 -10.15 4.09 3.74
C ILE A 73 -9.58 3.29 2.58
N GLN A 74 -9.91 3.66 1.33
CA GLN A 74 -9.32 3.04 0.13
C GLN A 74 -7.80 3.12 0.13
N GLY A 75 -7.23 4.27 0.52
CA GLY A 75 -5.78 4.45 0.63
C GLY A 75 -5.16 3.56 1.71
N VAL A 76 -5.75 3.53 2.90
CA VAL A 76 -5.31 2.64 4.01
C VAL A 76 -5.38 1.20 3.58
N LEU A 77 -6.53 0.73 3.08
CA LEU A 77 -6.67 -0.64 2.61
C LEU A 77 -5.66 -0.99 1.53
N ALA A 78 -5.46 -0.13 0.54
CA ALA A 78 -4.45 -0.37 -0.50
C ALA A 78 -3.06 -0.55 0.12
N HIS A 79 -2.68 0.31 1.06
CA HIS A 79 -1.40 0.26 1.74
C HIS A 79 -1.21 -1.06 2.51
N GLU A 80 -2.17 -1.41 3.37
CA GLU A 80 -2.10 -2.62 4.18
C GLU A 80 -2.20 -3.90 3.35
N MET A 81 -2.89 -3.86 2.20
CA MET A 81 -2.91 -4.98 1.25
C MET A 81 -1.54 -5.24 0.62
N ILE A 82 -0.71 -4.20 0.40
CA ILE A 82 0.66 -4.43 -0.04
C ILE A 82 1.46 -5.15 1.04
N HIS A 83 1.31 -4.78 2.32
CA HIS A 83 1.96 -5.51 3.42
C HIS A 83 1.51 -6.97 3.50
N MET A 84 0.20 -7.21 3.36
CA MET A 84 -0.35 -8.56 3.33
C MET A 84 0.17 -9.37 2.13
N PHE A 85 0.21 -8.78 0.94
CA PHE A 85 0.79 -9.41 -0.26
C PHE A 85 2.28 -9.75 -0.04
N ASP A 86 3.06 -8.81 0.47
CA ASP A 86 4.48 -8.98 0.72
C ASP A 86 4.75 -10.11 1.72
N TYR A 87 3.94 -10.20 2.78
CA TYR A 87 4.03 -11.26 3.79
C TYR A 87 3.63 -12.63 3.24
N CYS A 88 2.58 -12.69 2.41
CA CYS A 88 2.13 -13.95 1.81
C CYS A 88 3.11 -14.47 0.75
N ARG A 89 3.74 -13.57 -0.02
CA ARG A 89 4.57 -13.93 -1.16
C ARG A 89 6.03 -14.16 -0.81
N ASN A 90 6.53 -13.53 0.26
CA ASN A 90 7.93 -13.52 0.63
C ASN A 90 8.13 -14.01 2.07
N ASP A 91 9.33 -14.49 2.39
CA ASP A 91 9.74 -14.80 3.77
C ASP A 91 10.05 -13.50 4.54
N LEU A 92 9.00 -12.79 4.92
CA LEU A 92 9.08 -11.44 5.48
C LEU A 92 9.20 -11.48 7.02
N ASP A 93 10.41 -11.30 7.53
CA ASP A 93 10.63 -11.02 8.95
C ASP A 93 10.49 -9.52 9.27
N PHE A 94 9.35 -9.12 9.84
CA PHE A 94 9.13 -7.74 10.28
C PHE A 94 10.16 -7.26 11.33
N LYS A 95 10.82 -8.14 12.08
CA LYS A 95 11.86 -7.76 13.05
C LYS A 95 13.14 -7.29 12.36
N ASN A 96 13.36 -7.71 11.12
CA ASN A 96 14.44 -7.20 10.30
C ASN A 96 14.05 -5.83 9.74
N ILE A 97 14.82 -4.79 10.11
CA ILE A 97 14.56 -3.40 9.69
C ILE A 97 14.60 -3.23 8.18
N ASP A 98 15.42 -3.99 7.46
CA ASP A 98 15.54 -3.91 6.00
C ASP A 98 14.30 -4.51 5.33
N HIS A 99 13.71 -5.58 5.91
CA HIS A 99 12.46 -6.18 5.42
C HIS A 99 11.28 -5.22 5.65
N LEU A 100 11.18 -4.66 6.85
CA LEU A 100 10.17 -3.64 7.18
C LEU A 100 10.31 -2.42 6.23
N ALA A 101 11.51 -1.88 6.08
CA ALA A 101 11.74 -0.75 5.18
C ALA A 101 11.36 -1.08 3.72
N CYS A 102 11.62 -2.30 3.26
CA CYS A 102 11.29 -2.72 1.90
C CYS A 102 9.77 -2.74 1.65
N THR A 103 9.00 -3.33 2.56
CA THR A 103 7.53 -3.39 2.40
C THR A 103 6.89 -2.00 2.52
N GLU A 104 7.43 -1.13 3.38
CA GLU A 104 7.01 0.27 3.48
C GLU A 104 7.31 1.09 2.21
N ILE A 105 8.46 0.84 1.57
CA ILE A 105 8.80 1.44 0.28
C ILE A 105 7.80 1.01 -0.78
N ARG A 106 7.47 -0.29 -0.86
CA ARG A 106 6.50 -0.82 -1.83
C ARG A 106 5.12 -0.23 -1.61
N ALA A 107 4.64 -0.24 -0.37
CA ALA A 107 3.33 0.29 -0.01
C ALA A 107 3.24 1.79 -0.34
N ALA A 108 4.23 2.60 0.06
CA ALA A 108 4.25 4.03 -0.26
C ALA A 108 4.35 4.32 -1.78
N ASN A 109 5.13 3.52 -2.52
CA ASN A 109 5.33 3.62 -3.98
C ASN A 109 4.06 3.31 -4.78
N LEU A 110 3.25 2.35 -4.31
CA LEU A 110 2.08 1.89 -5.05
C LEU A 110 0.77 2.60 -4.64
N THR A 111 0.68 3.17 -3.44
CA THR A 111 -0.60 3.62 -2.88
C THR A 111 -0.66 5.08 -2.45
N HIS A 112 0.43 5.66 -1.94
CA HIS A 112 0.41 6.98 -1.30
C HIS A 112 1.02 8.09 -2.16
N CYS A 113 2.16 7.81 -2.80
CA CYS A 113 2.84 8.79 -3.62
C CYS A 113 2.27 8.76 -5.03
N SER A 114 1.27 9.61 -5.31
CA SER A 114 0.87 9.84 -6.70
C SER A 114 1.92 10.69 -7.40
N PHE A 115 2.19 10.40 -8.67
CA PHE A 115 2.76 11.39 -9.58
C PHE A 115 1.82 12.60 -9.62
N LEU A 116 2.08 13.60 -8.78
CA LEU A 116 1.33 14.83 -8.78
C LEU A 116 1.53 15.51 -10.15
N SER A 117 0.45 16.08 -10.64
CA SER A 117 0.28 16.76 -11.93
C SER A 117 1.23 17.94 -12.14
N ALA A 118 2.52 17.67 -12.29
CA ALA A 118 3.51 18.67 -12.69
C ALA A 118 3.55 18.90 -14.22
N CYS A 119 2.51 18.47 -14.93
CA CYS A 119 2.28 18.83 -16.33
C CYS A 119 1.21 19.93 -16.49
N THR A 120 0.43 20.28 -15.46
CA THR A 120 -0.58 21.35 -15.55
C THR A 120 -0.04 22.74 -15.24
N GLN A 121 1.26 22.88 -14.96
CA GLN A 121 1.94 24.16 -14.71
C GLN A 121 3.20 24.35 -15.57
N GLY A 122 3.36 23.61 -16.67
CA GLY A 122 4.30 23.95 -17.75
C GLY A 122 5.82 23.87 -17.45
N ASP A 123 6.27 23.54 -16.24
CA ASP A 123 7.68 23.77 -15.85
C ASP A 123 8.44 22.58 -15.20
N ALA A 124 7.88 21.36 -15.15
CA ALA A 124 8.61 20.24 -14.56
C ALA A 124 9.20 19.30 -15.61
N SER A 125 10.52 19.32 -15.76
CA SER A 125 11.25 18.27 -16.45
C SER A 125 10.89 16.89 -15.86
N PHE A 126 10.73 15.86 -16.72
CA PHE A 126 10.41 14.49 -16.29
C PHE A 126 11.35 13.95 -15.20
N ILE A 127 12.58 14.46 -15.15
CA ILE A 127 13.60 14.14 -14.14
C ILE A 127 13.16 14.63 -12.75
N ASN A 128 12.67 15.88 -12.65
CA ASN A 128 12.24 16.47 -11.38
C ASN A 128 11.04 15.71 -10.78
N ILE A 129 10.10 15.29 -11.63
CA ILE A 129 8.92 14.52 -11.20
C ILE A 129 9.33 13.15 -10.64
N LYS A 130 10.24 12.44 -11.34
CA LYS A 130 10.74 11.15 -10.87
C LYS A 130 11.47 11.29 -9.54
N GLN A 131 12.28 12.33 -9.38
CA GLN A 131 13.01 12.59 -8.14
C GLN A 131 12.04 12.91 -6.99
N GLN A 132 11.06 13.79 -7.21
CA GLN A 132 10.04 14.11 -6.21
C GLN A 132 9.25 12.88 -5.75
N HIS A 133 8.90 11.98 -6.68
CA HIS A 133 8.24 10.74 -6.33
C HIS A 133 9.13 9.85 -5.45
N GLN A 134 10.42 9.70 -5.80
CA GLN A 134 11.36 8.93 -4.98
C GLN A 134 11.50 9.53 -3.57
N GLU A 135 11.63 10.85 -3.44
CA GLU A 135 11.70 11.53 -2.15
C GLU A 135 10.42 11.36 -1.32
N CYS A 136 9.25 11.41 -1.95
CA CYS A 136 7.97 11.10 -1.29
C CYS A 136 7.99 9.69 -0.70
N VAL A 137 8.39 8.68 -1.49
CA VAL A 137 8.42 7.28 -1.05
C VAL A 137 9.41 7.09 0.09
N LYS A 138 10.63 7.63 -0.03
CA LYS A 138 11.65 7.54 1.02
C LYS A 138 11.19 8.17 2.33
N THR A 139 10.61 9.37 2.26
CA THR A 139 10.11 10.09 3.44
C THR A 139 9.01 9.30 4.13
N LYS A 140 8.02 8.81 3.37
CA LYS A 140 6.91 8.02 3.91
C LYS A 140 7.40 6.72 4.54
N ALA A 141 8.23 5.95 3.84
CA ALA A 141 8.76 4.70 4.38
C ALA A 141 9.59 4.92 5.64
N THR A 142 10.41 5.99 5.68
CA THR A 142 11.20 6.34 6.88
C THR A 142 10.29 6.63 8.07
N HIS A 143 9.21 7.39 7.88
CA HIS A 143 8.24 7.68 8.94
C HIS A 143 7.53 6.41 9.44
N SER A 144 7.12 5.52 8.54
CA SER A 144 6.49 4.26 8.94
C SER A 144 7.44 3.38 9.75
N VAL A 145 8.71 3.25 9.33
CA VAL A 145 9.73 2.48 10.06
C VAL A 145 9.91 3.04 11.48
N ILE A 146 10.01 4.36 11.64
CA ILE A 146 10.13 5.01 12.95
C ILE A 146 8.87 4.78 13.81
N ALA A 147 7.68 4.79 13.21
CA ALA A 147 6.44 4.57 13.94
C ALA A 147 6.31 3.15 14.49
N VAL A 148 6.86 2.15 13.77
CA VAL A 148 6.76 0.73 14.13
C VAL A 148 7.94 0.23 14.96
N ARG A 149 9.12 0.85 14.83
CA ARG A 149 10.37 0.43 15.48
C ARG A 149 10.93 1.54 16.34
N ASN A 150 11.43 1.17 17.52
CA ASN A 150 12.18 2.06 18.39
C ASN A 150 13.62 2.24 17.87
N VAL A 151 13.77 2.92 16.75
CA VAL A 151 15.04 3.21 16.07
C VAL A 151 15.18 4.71 15.86
N THR A 152 16.41 5.17 15.65
CA THR A 152 16.64 6.58 15.35
C THR A 152 16.18 6.92 13.92
N PRO A 153 15.82 8.19 13.64
CA PRO A 153 15.52 8.62 12.28
C PRO A 153 16.65 8.33 11.29
N GLU A 154 17.91 8.41 11.74
CA GLU A 154 19.09 8.13 10.93
C GLU A 154 19.19 6.65 10.57
N GLU A 155 18.92 5.75 11.53
CA GLU A 155 18.89 4.30 11.30
C GLU A 155 17.78 3.91 10.33
N ALA A 156 16.57 4.45 10.53
CA ALA A 156 15.44 4.22 9.64
C ALA A 156 15.74 4.69 8.21
N ARG A 157 16.27 5.91 8.05
CA ARG A 157 16.65 6.43 6.74
C ARG A 157 17.76 5.59 6.09
N ALA A 158 18.73 5.13 6.86
CA ALA A 158 19.80 4.29 6.34
C ALA A 158 19.28 2.94 5.85
N ALA A 159 18.34 2.31 6.57
CA ALA A 159 17.69 1.07 6.12
C ALA A 159 16.89 1.28 4.84
N VAL A 160 16.08 2.35 4.78
CA VAL A 160 15.31 2.74 3.58
C VAL A 160 16.25 2.91 2.38
N GLU A 161 17.31 3.71 2.49
CA GLU A 161 18.27 3.94 1.39
C GLU A 161 18.96 2.64 0.94
N ARG A 162 19.28 1.74 1.87
CA ARG A 162 19.95 0.47 1.57
C ARG A 162 19.11 -0.43 0.66
N VAL A 163 17.81 -0.51 0.93
CA VAL A 163 16.90 -1.42 0.19
C VAL A 163 16.15 -0.72 -0.95
N PHE A 164 16.17 0.63 -0.99
CA PHE A 164 15.40 1.43 -1.95
C PHE A 164 15.55 1.00 -3.41
N PRO A 165 16.76 0.76 -3.98
CA PRO A 165 16.89 0.45 -5.40
C PRO A 165 16.14 -0.82 -5.81
N LYS A 166 16.12 -1.82 -4.93
CA LYS A 166 15.41 -3.10 -5.15
C LYS A 166 13.91 -2.91 -4.96
N CYS A 167 13.50 -2.41 -3.79
CA CYS A 167 12.09 -2.38 -3.39
C CYS A 167 11.27 -1.34 -4.15
N TYR A 168 11.89 -0.23 -4.59
CA TYR A 168 11.23 0.78 -5.41
C TYR A 168 11.01 0.33 -6.87
N ALA A 169 11.85 -0.58 -7.36
CA ALA A 169 11.75 -1.14 -8.71
C ALA A 169 10.69 -2.25 -8.80
N ASP A 170 10.40 -2.90 -7.69
CA ASP A 170 9.31 -3.88 -7.57
C ASP A 170 7.95 -3.15 -7.60
N LEU A 171 7.09 -3.59 -8.52
CA LEU A 171 5.76 -3.02 -8.73
C LEU A 171 4.65 -4.05 -8.51
N GLU A 172 4.98 -5.28 -8.09
CA GLU A 172 3.95 -6.26 -7.76
C GLU A 172 3.14 -5.82 -6.55
N PRO A 173 1.83 -6.17 -6.50
CA PRO A 173 1.06 -6.92 -7.50
C PRO A 173 0.49 -6.04 -8.63
N VAL A 174 0.61 -4.72 -8.53
CA VAL A 174 -0.08 -3.77 -9.44
C VAL A 174 0.56 -3.74 -10.84
N GLY A 175 1.86 -4.02 -10.94
CA GLY A 175 2.66 -3.98 -12.16
C GLY A 175 2.98 -2.57 -12.67
N ARG A 176 2.44 -1.52 -12.05
CA ARG A 176 2.58 -0.11 -12.47
C ARG A 176 2.37 0.87 -11.33
N ARG A 177 2.97 2.06 -11.45
CA ARG A 177 2.68 3.21 -10.58
C ARG A 177 1.45 3.94 -11.11
N ILE A 178 0.40 4.04 -10.29
CA ILE A 178 -0.89 4.60 -10.70
C ILE A 178 -0.84 6.13 -10.76
N ARG A 179 -1.10 6.70 -11.94
CA ARG A 179 -1.28 8.15 -12.10
C ARG A 179 -2.73 8.53 -11.86
N ARG A 180 -2.95 9.59 -11.07
CA ARG A 180 -4.28 10.18 -10.87
C ARG A 180 -4.86 10.64 -12.22
N ASN A 181 -6.17 10.50 -12.39
CA ASN A 181 -6.89 10.87 -13.63
C ASN A 181 -6.35 10.18 -14.89
N SER A 182 -5.95 8.92 -14.78
CA SER A 182 -5.46 8.11 -15.90
C SER A 182 -6.18 6.75 -15.94
N ASN A 183 -6.05 6.06 -17.07
CA ASN A 183 -6.51 4.67 -17.22
C ASN A 183 -5.54 3.65 -16.62
N ASP A 184 -4.50 4.08 -15.88
CA ASP A 184 -3.52 3.16 -15.30
C ASP A 184 -4.18 2.16 -14.34
N MET A 185 -5.21 2.60 -13.62
CA MET A 185 -6.06 1.78 -12.76
C MET A 185 -6.73 0.62 -13.49
N HIS A 186 -7.44 0.92 -14.59
CA HIS A 186 -8.06 -0.11 -15.44
C HIS A 186 -7.02 -1.04 -16.07
N ARG A 187 -5.88 -0.49 -16.51
CA ARG A 187 -4.81 -1.30 -17.11
C ARG A 187 -4.20 -2.28 -16.12
N ALA A 188 -3.94 -1.85 -14.87
CA ALA A 188 -3.44 -2.75 -13.83
C ALA A 188 -4.37 -3.95 -13.63
N TYR A 189 -5.68 -3.69 -13.57
CA TYR A 189 -6.69 -4.74 -13.45
C TYR A 189 -6.67 -5.72 -14.63
N PHE A 190 -6.71 -5.22 -15.86
CA PHE A 190 -6.68 -6.10 -17.05
C PHE A 190 -5.35 -6.83 -17.26
N GLU A 191 -4.26 -6.35 -16.65
CA GLU A 191 -2.94 -6.98 -16.72
C GLU A 191 -2.71 -8.00 -15.61
N GLY A 192 -3.57 -8.08 -14.59
CA GLY A 192 -3.50 -9.08 -13.51
C GLY A 192 -3.25 -10.52 -14.00
N PRO A 193 -3.97 -11.01 -15.02
CA PRO A 193 -3.73 -12.32 -15.63
C PRO A 193 -2.30 -12.55 -16.13
N LEU A 194 -1.58 -11.51 -16.56
CA LEU A 194 -0.18 -11.62 -17.00
C LEU A 194 0.77 -12.00 -15.86
N TYR A 195 0.36 -11.76 -14.61
CA TYR A 195 1.08 -12.10 -13.40
C TYR A 195 0.55 -13.38 -12.73
N GLY A 196 -0.42 -14.07 -13.36
CA GLY A 196 -1.08 -15.26 -12.78
C GLY A 196 -2.14 -14.92 -11.73
N TYR A 197 -2.63 -13.68 -11.71
CA TYR A 197 -3.74 -13.23 -10.87
C TYR A 197 -5.03 -13.39 -11.67
N ASP A 198 -5.50 -14.63 -11.82
CA ASP A 198 -6.77 -14.94 -12.48
C ASP A 198 -7.89 -15.10 -11.44
N SER A 199 -9.09 -14.63 -11.78
CA SER A 199 -10.32 -14.78 -10.98
C SER A 199 -11.14 -16.02 -11.37
#